data_AF-A0A819AQM7-F1
#
_entry.id   AF-A0A819AQM7-F1
#
_cell.length_a   1.000
_cell.length_b   1.000
_cell.length_c   1.000
_cell.angle_alpha   90.00
_cell.angle_beta   90.00
_cell.angle_gamma   90.00
#
_symmetry.space_group_name_H-M   'P 1'
#
loop_
_entity.id
_entity.type
_entity.pdbx_description
1 polymer ?
#
loop_
_entity_poly.entity_id
_entity_poly.type
_entity_poly.pdbx_seq_one_letter_code
_entity_poly.pdbx_strand_id
1 'polypeptide(L)'
;MNKFDYFSFGLKLGHLIFTDTEKLSCALQSSDCCLQDVFCAAEAIIYHFRRIQVVQDNEGLTEKPILPRLRRPPRRYESNTIPVNYASCEDFYQKQYVETLEIIINMLQTRFTQKNFKMLCEVENFILNISNKSPDGSNDYIKTIMDFCHDDIDIERLKSEAFMISDFFKVVINTNQMKIKLITKISTVCEIGQQMFQEFDKLIRLYLTIPITTATSERAFSALNRVKNTLRNSMTQSRLNHCLLAHIYKEKLDKIDRNQIMSTFISSNEQRQALFRLML
;
A
#
# COMPACT_ATOMS: atom_id res chain seq x y z
N MET A 1 9.17 -37.10 -19.62
CA MET A 1 8.43 -36.37 -18.58
C MET A 1 9.06 -36.76 -17.26
N ASN A 2 9.69 -35.83 -16.54
CA ASN A 2 10.18 -35.92 -15.14
C ASN A 2 10.80 -34.56 -14.80
N LYS A 3 9.96 -33.53 -14.66
CA LYS A 3 10.35 -32.16 -14.27
C LYS A 3 9.60 -31.72 -13.00
N PHE A 4 8.98 -32.67 -12.30
CA PHE A 4 8.01 -32.39 -11.24
C PHE A 4 8.64 -32.07 -9.87
N ASP A 5 9.93 -32.35 -9.64
CA ASP A 5 10.53 -32.12 -8.30
C ASP A 5 10.93 -30.67 -8.01
N TYR A 6 11.30 -29.87 -9.02
CA TYR A 6 11.53 -28.43 -8.85
C TYR A 6 10.25 -27.69 -8.40
N PHE A 7 9.09 -28.25 -8.76
CA PHE A 7 7.80 -27.68 -8.45
C PHE A 7 7.45 -27.84 -6.97
N SER A 8 7.76 -28.98 -6.34
CA SER A 8 7.40 -29.21 -4.93
C SER A 8 8.11 -28.25 -3.96
N PHE A 9 9.41 -28.01 -4.13
CA PHE A 9 10.15 -27.04 -3.29
C PHE A 9 9.68 -25.59 -3.54
N GLY A 10 9.59 -25.18 -4.81
CA GLY A 10 9.12 -23.84 -5.17
C GLY A 10 7.67 -23.59 -4.73
N LEU A 11 6.82 -24.62 -4.77
CA LEU A 11 5.45 -24.57 -4.26
C LEU A 11 5.41 -24.48 -2.73
N LYS A 12 6.21 -25.26 -2.00
CA LYS A 12 6.26 -25.17 -0.52
C LYS A 12 6.73 -23.79 -0.08
N LEU A 13 7.81 -23.28 -0.69
CA LEU A 13 8.32 -21.93 -0.44
C LEU A 13 7.28 -20.86 -0.82
N GLY A 14 6.69 -20.99 -2.00
CA GLY A 14 5.62 -20.09 -2.45
C GLY A 14 4.42 -20.12 -1.52
N HIS A 15 3.95 -21.29 -1.10
CA HIS A 15 2.84 -21.44 -0.18
C HIS A 15 3.13 -20.78 1.17
N LEU A 16 4.32 -20.99 1.73
CA LEU A 16 4.76 -20.33 2.97
C LEU A 16 4.73 -18.81 2.84
N ILE A 17 5.37 -18.27 1.81
CA ILE A 17 5.46 -16.83 1.55
C ILE A 17 4.08 -16.24 1.32
N PHE A 18 3.30 -16.83 0.41
CA PHE A 18 2.00 -16.28 0.02
C PHE A 18 0.99 -16.38 1.16
N THR A 19 1.00 -17.46 1.95
CA THR A 19 0.07 -17.59 3.09
C THR A 19 0.29 -16.49 4.13
N ASP A 20 1.54 -16.21 4.48
CA ASP A 20 1.85 -15.18 5.48
C ASP A 20 1.68 -13.76 4.94
N THR A 21 2.11 -13.52 3.69
CA THR A 21 1.94 -12.21 3.04
C THR A 21 0.48 -11.91 2.70
N GLU A 22 -0.34 -12.91 2.39
CA GLU A 22 -1.78 -12.76 2.18
C GLU A 22 -2.50 -12.41 3.48
N LYS A 23 -2.16 -13.04 4.60
CA LYS A 23 -2.70 -12.65 5.92
C LYS A 23 -2.39 -11.18 6.23
N LEU A 24 -1.16 -10.73 5.98
CA LEU A 24 -0.81 -9.32 6.12
C LEU A 24 -1.63 -8.43 5.19
N SER A 25 -1.74 -8.81 3.92
CA SER A 25 -2.49 -8.08 2.91
C SER A 25 -3.97 -7.93 3.29
N CYS A 26 -4.61 -8.99 3.77
CA CYS A 26 -5.98 -8.96 4.26
C CYS A 26 -6.13 -8.06 5.50
N ALA A 27 -5.18 -8.12 6.45
CA ALA A 27 -5.18 -7.24 7.62
C ALA A 27 -5.06 -5.76 7.21
N LEU A 28 -4.14 -5.45 6.29
CA LEU A 28 -3.92 -4.10 5.72
C LEU A 28 -5.15 -3.53 4.99
N GLN A 29 -6.00 -4.40 4.46
CA GLN A 29 -7.20 -4.01 3.72
C GLN A 29 -8.45 -3.95 4.60
N SER A 30 -8.35 -4.33 5.87
CA SER A 30 -9.49 -4.26 6.78
C SER A 30 -9.87 -2.80 7.07
N SER A 31 -11.17 -2.51 7.08
CA SER A 31 -11.72 -1.16 7.36
C SER A 31 -11.39 -0.66 8.76
N ASP A 32 -11.07 -1.58 9.66
CA ASP A 32 -10.94 -1.35 11.09
C ASP A 32 -9.47 -1.31 11.55
N CYS A 33 -8.52 -1.38 10.61
CA CYS A 33 -7.09 -1.45 10.93
C CYS A 33 -6.52 -0.10 11.37
N CYS A 34 -5.83 -0.09 12.50
CA CYS A 34 -4.97 1.00 12.95
C CYS A 34 -3.57 0.85 12.31
N LEU A 35 -2.87 1.95 12.01
CA LEU A 35 -1.55 1.88 11.37
C LEU A 35 -0.50 1.23 12.28
N GLN A 36 -0.72 1.33 13.60
CA GLN A 36 0.09 0.62 14.59
C GLN A 36 -0.13 -0.90 14.54
N ASP A 37 -1.38 -1.35 14.39
CA ASP A 37 -1.68 -2.78 14.25
C ASP A 37 -1.04 -3.35 12.99
N VAL A 38 -1.08 -2.57 11.90
CA VAL A 38 -0.37 -2.87 10.66
C VAL A 38 1.13 -3.05 10.88
N PHE A 39 1.76 -2.11 11.59
CA PHE A 39 3.19 -2.14 11.86
C PHE A 39 3.57 -3.38 12.69
N CYS A 40 2.83 -3.64 13.77
CA CYS A 40 3.02 -4.81 14.62
C CYS A 40 2.85 -6.12 13.84
N ALA A 41 1.84 -6.21 12.96
CA ALA A 41 1.61 -7.37 12.11
C ALA A 41 2.76 -7.60 11.11
N ALA A 42 3.27 -6.52 10.50
CA ALA A 42 4.42 -6.60 9.61
C ALA A 42 5.69 -7.05 10.35
N GLU A 43 5.97 -6.51 11.53
CA GLU A 43 7.11 -6.93 12.36
C GLU A 43 7.00 -8.39 12.79
N ALA A 44 5.81 -8.84 13.18
CA ALA A 44 5.57 -10.24 13.54
C ALA A 44 5.88 -11.20 12.38
N ILE A 45 5.52 -10.82 11.14
CA ILE A 45 5.81 -11.62 9.94
C ILE A 45 7.30 -11.58 9.59
N ILE A 46 7.95 -10.42 9.71
CA ILE A 46 9.41 -10.33 9.53
C ILE A 46 10.12 -11.24 10.54
N TYR A 47 9.68 -11.22 11.80
CA TYR A 47 10.22 -12.09 12.84
C TYR A 47 9.95 -13.57 12.54
N HIS A 48 8.76 -13.91 12.04
CA HIS A 48 8.43 -15.25 11.57
C HIS A 48 9.38 -15.71 10.46
N PHE A 49 9.54 -14.92 9.39
CA PHE A 49 10.45 -15.23 8.28
C PHE A 49 11.91 -15.37 8.72
N ARG A 50 12.36 -14.59 9.71
CA ARG A 50 13.72 -14.74 10.28
C ARG A 50 13.91 -16.01 11.09
N ARG A 51 12.84 -16.53 11.68
CA ARG A 51 12.88 -17.74 12.52
C ARG A 51 12.66 -19.03 11.75
N ILE A 52 12.12 -18.93 10.54
CA ILE A 52 11.98 -20.06 9.66
C ILE A 52 13.38 -20.59 9.32
N GLN A 53 13.69 -21.76 9.87
CA GLN A 53 14.82 -22.55 9.42
C GLN A 53 14.42 -23.25 8.13
N VAL A 54 15.39 -23.53 7.25
CA VAL A 54 15.14 -24.33 6.05
C VAL A 54 14.47 -25.63 6.50
N VAL A 55 13.21 -25.78 6.12
CA VAL A 55 12.41 -26.94 6.46
C VAL A 55 13.08 -28.14 5.79
N GLN A 56 13.74 -28.99 6.57
CA GLN A 56 14.32 -30.26 6.12
C GLN A 56 13.24 -31.34 5.89
N ASP A 57 11.99 -30.93 5.61
CA ASP A 57 10.90 -31.87 5.36
C ASP A 57 11.03 -32.44 3.95
N ASN A 58 11.73 -33.58 3.89
CA ASN A 58 11.78 -34.48 2.75
C ASN A 58 10.41 -35.15 2.47
N GLU A 59 9.43 -34.96 3.34
CA GLU A 59 8.10 -35.54 3.17
C GLU A 59 7.38 -34.92 1.95
N GLY A 60 7.07 -35.79 0.98
CA GLY A 60 6.37 -35.43 -0.26
C GLY A 60 7.25 -35.15 -1.48
N LEU A 61 8.57 -35.39 -1.42
CA LEU A 61 9.43 -35.38 -2.61
C LEU A 61 9.31 -36.71 -3.36
N THR A 62 8.84 -36.67 -4.60
CA THR A 62 8.61 -37.85 -5.45
C THR A 62 9.90 -38.41 -6.05
N GLU A 63 10.86 -37.55 -6.43
CA GLU A 63 12.21 -37.99 -6.87
C GLU A 63 13.33 -37.11 -6.26
N LYS A 64 14.58 -37.57 -6.38
CA LYS A 64 15.75 -36.89 -5.79
C LYS A 64 16.05 -35.58 -6.53
N PRO A 65 16.25 -34.45 -5.84
CA PRO A 65 16.55 -33.17 -6.46
C PRO A 65 17.82 -33.24 -7.32
N ILE A 66 17.79 -32.65 -8.51
CA ILE A 66 18.93 -32.61 -9.45
C ILE A 66 19.45 -31.16 -9.57
N LEU A 67 20.77 -30.97 -9.50
CA LEU A 67 21.37 -29.66 -9.72
C LEU A 67 21.10 -29.15 -11.15
N PRO A 68 20.69 -27.87 -11.32
CA PRO A 68 20.57 -27.27 -12.63
C PRO A 68 21.89 -27.34 -13.41
N ARG A 69 21.81 -27.60 -14.72
CA ARG A 69 22.99 -27.63 -15.57
C ARG A 69 23.68 -26.26 -15.57
N LEU A 70 24.94 -26.22 -15.16
CA LEU A 70 25.77 -25.01 -15.24
C LEU A 70 25.83 -24.51 -16.69
N ARG A 71 25.41 -23.26 -16.90
CA ARG A 71 25.52 -22.57 -18.20
C ARG A 71 26.68 -21.60 -18.13
N ARG A 72 27.52 -21.59 -19.18
CA ARG A 72 28.53 -20.55 -19.32
C ARG A 72 27.83 -19.21 -19.58
N PRO A 73 28.21 -18.12 -18.90
CA PRO A 73 27.63 -16.81 -19.17
C PRO A 73 27.90 -16.42 -20.64
N PRO A 74 26.97 -15.71 -21.31
CA PRO A 74 27.17 -15.27 -22.68
C PRO A 74 28.41 -14.38 -22.78
N ARG A 75 29.27 -14.61 -23.80
CA ARG A 75 30.54 -13.88 -24.01
C ARG A 75 30.40 -12.35 -24.10
N ARG A 76 29.18 -11.84 -24.31
CA ARG A 76 28.90 -10.38 -24.36
C ARG A 76 28.99 -9.70 -22.99
N TYR A 77 28.86 -10.47 -21.91
CA TYR A 77 28.98 -9.94 -20.56
C TYR A 77 30.42 -10.18 -20.07
N GLU A 78 31.22 -9.12 -19.97
CA GLU A 78 32.50 -9.13 -19.23
C GLU A 78 32.19 -9.16 -17.73
N SER A 79 31.67 -10.28 -17.25
CA SER A 79 31.47 -10.48 -15.81
C SER A 79 32.58 -11.36 -15.28
N ASN A 80 33.42 -10.80 -14.41
CA ASN A 80 34.44 -11.55 -13.64
C ASN A 80 33.80 -12.49 -12.58
N THR A 81 32.48 -12.68 -12.61
CA THR A 81 31.77 -13.59 -11.71
C THR A 81 32.02 -15.04 -12.12
N ILE A 82 32.77 -15.75 -11.28
CA ILE A 82 32.94 -17.20 -11.38
C ILE A 82 31.57 -17.85 -11.12
N PRO A 83 31.10 -18.79 -11.97
CA PRO A 83 29.86 -19.50 -11.70
C PRO A 83 29.98 -20.24 -10.37
N VAL A 84 29.05 -19.96 -9.45
CA VAL A 84 29.01 -20.60 -8.13
C VAL A 84 28.81 -22.10 -8.32
N ASN A 85 29.78 -22.88 -7.83
CA ASN A 85 29.70 -24.33 -7.85
C ASN A 85 29.11 -24.79 -6.51
N TYR A 86 28.01 -25.54 -6.56
CA TYR A 86 27.32 -26.03 -5.36
C TYR A 86 27.77 -27.45 -5.07
N ALA A 87 28.18 -27.73 -3.81
CA ALA A 87 28.68 -29.05 -3.42
C ALA A 87 27.55 -30.08 -3.33
N SER A 88 26.36 -29.66 -2.89
CA SER A 88 25.15 -30.50 -2.80
C SER A 88 23.94 -29.83 -3.44
N CYS A 89 22.94 -30.64 -3.82
CA CYS A 89 21.60 -30.16 -4.15
C CYS A 89 20.98 -29.40 -2.98
N GLU A 90 21.22 -29.84 -1.75
CA GLU A 90 20.73 -29.21 -0.53
C GLU A 90 21.25 -27.77 -0.40
N ASP A 91 22.57 -27.56 -0.58
CA ASP A 91 23.19 -26.24 -0.52
C ASP A 91 22.60 -25.26 -1.55
N PHE A 92 22.29 -25.76 -2.75
CA PHE A 92 21.68 -24.95 -3.81
C PHE A 92 20.29 -24.44 -3.39
N TYR A 93 19.42 -25.34 -2.90
CA TYR A 93 18.06 -24.97 -2.49
C TYR A 93 18.04 -24.18 -1.19
N GLN A 94 18.91 -24.50 -0.23
CA GLN A 94 19.09 -23.72 0.99
C GLN A 94 19.48 -22.28 0.67
N LYS A 95 20.43 -22.07 -0.25
CA LYS A 95 20.80 -20.72 -0.67
C LYS A 95 19.62 -20.00 -1.32
N GLN A 96 18.91 -20.66 -2.24
CA GLN A 96 17.73 -20.06 -2.90
C GLN A 96 16.62 -19.72 -1.89
N TYR A 97 16.43 -20.56 -0.87
CA TYR A 97 15.46 -20.34 0.21
C TYR A 97 15.79 -19.07 1.00
N VAL A 98 17.03 -18.99 1.49
CA VAL A 98 17.53 -17.86 2.29
C VAL A 98 17.51 -16.58 1.47
N GLU A 99 17.98 -16.61 0.23
CA GLU A 99 17.97 -15.45 -0.67
C GLU A 99 16.55 -14.93 -0.90
N THR A 100 15.59 -15.84 -1.13
CA THR A 100 14.18 -15.45 -1.33
C THR A 100 13.59 -14.82 -0.06
N LEU A 101 13.83 -15.41 1.11
CA LEU A 101 13.37 -14.85 2.38
C LEU A 101 14.02 -13.51 2.70
N GLU A 102 15.32 -13.36 2.48
CA GLU A 102 16.06 -12.11 2.67
C GLU A 102 15.50 -10.99 1.78
N ILE A 103 15.22 -11.29 0.51
CA ILE A 103 14.60 -10.34 -0.41
C ILE A 103 13.23 -9.90 0.13
N ILE A 104 12.40 -10.83 0.60
CA ILE A 104 11.06 -10.52 1.13
C ILE A 104 11.14 -9.73 2.42
N ILE A 105 11.99 -10.13 3.35
CA ILE A 105 12.24 -9.40 4.61
C ILE A 105 12.69 -7.98 4.28
N ASN A 106 13.65 -7.81 3.37
CA ASN A 106 14.13 -6.49 2.98
C ASN A 106 13.05 -5.64 2.31
N MET A 107 12.20 -6.23 1.46
CA MET A 107 11.05 -5.54 0.86
C MET A 107 10.04 -5.08 1.92
N LEU A 108 9.70 -5.94 2.89
CA LEU A 108 8.79 -5.59 3.99
C LEU A 108 9.39 -4.51 4.88
N GLN A 109 10.66 -4.65 5.27
CA GLN A 109 11.36 -3.64 6.06
C GLN A 109 11.42 -2.31 5.32
N THR A 110 11.85 -2.30 4.06
CA THR A 110 11.93 -1.09 3.24
C THR A 110 10.56 -0.42 3.09
N ARG A 111 9.46 -1.17 3.06
CA ARG A 111 8.09 -0.64 2.98
C ARG A 111 7.63 0.00 4.29
N PHE A 112 7.83 -0.65 5.43
CA PHE A 112 7.30 -0.18 6.72
C PHE A 112 8.25 0.71 7.52
N THR A 113 9.52 0.84 7.11
CA THR A 113 10.50 1.73 7.76
C THR A 113 10.66 3.09 7.07
N GLN A 114 9.88 3.34 6.01
CA GLN A 114 9.92 4.61 5.27
C GLN A 114 9.62 5.79 6.20
N LYS A 115 10.30 6.92 5.97
CA LYS A 115 10.11 8.15 6.75
C LYS A 115 8.63 8.55 6.80
N ASN A 116 7.95 8.55 5.65
CA ASN A 116 6.54 8.93 5.56
C ASN A 116 5.62 8.03 6.40
N PHE A 117 5.85 6.72 6.38
CA PHE A 117 5.06 5.78 7.18
C PHE A 117 5.22 6.05 8.68
N LYS A 118 6.46 6.26 9.14
CA LYS A 118 6.73 6.63 10.54
C LYS A 118 6.06 7.95 10.91
N MET A 119 6.12 8.98 10.06
CA MET A 119 5.42 10.24 10.32
C MET A 119 3.91 10.05 10.48
N LEU A 120 3.30 9.15 9.70
CA LEU A 120 1.86 8.83 9.85
C LEU A 120 1.55 8.10 11.17
N CYS A 121 2.41 7.18 11.61
CA CYS A 121 2.30 6.58 12.96
C CYS A 121 2.31 7.66 14.04
N GLU A 122 3.22 8.64 13.94
CA GLU A 122 3.32 9.73 14.91
C GLU A 122 2.08 10.62 14.90
N VAL A 123 1.50 10.90 13.73
CA VAL A 123 0.24 11.65 13.61
C VAL A 123 -0.93 10.87 14.23
N GLU A 124 -1.04 9.57 13.99
CA GLU A 124 -2.07 8.74 14.63
C GLU A 124 -1.90 8.72 16.15
N ASN A 125 -0.69 8.53 16.65
CA ASN A 125 -0.39 8.57 18.08
C ASN A 125 -0.76 9.92 18.69
N PHE A 126 -0.50 11.03 18.00
CA PHE A 126 -0.91 12.36 18.42
C PHE A 126 -2.44 12.47 18.54
N ILE A 127 -3.20 12.04 17.53
CA ILE A 127 -4.67 12.05 17.54
C ILE A 127 -5.21 11.22 18.72
N LEU A 128 -4.68 10.01 18.92
CA LEU A 128 -5.10 9.12 20.00
C LEU A 128 -4.68 9.64 21.38
N ASN A 129 -3.52 10.28 21.49
CA ASN A 129 -3.04 10.87 22.75
C ASN A 129 -3.92 12.04 23.18
N ILE A 130 -4.25 12.97 22.28
CA ILE A 130 -5.18 14.07 22.56
C ILE A 130 -6.55 13.53 23.01
N SER A 131 -6.99 12.44 22.40
CA SER A 131 -8.31 11.86 22.68
C SER A 131 -8.40 11.17 24.05
N ASN A 132 -7.27 10.66 24.59
CA ASN A 132 -7.26 9.84 25.82
C ASN A 132 -6.59 10.50 27.03
N LYS A 133 -5.59 11.35 26.79
CA LYS A 133 -4.76 11.97 27.82
C LYS A 133 -4.84 13.49 27.68
N SER A 134 -4.48 14.20 28.75
CA SER A 134 -4.08 15.60 28.62
C SER A 134 -2.97 15.70 27.57
N PRO A 135 -2.94 16.74 26.71
CA PRO A 135 -1.86 16.90 25.76
C PRO A 135 -0.55 17.04 26.54
N ASP A 136 0.21 15.94 26.64
CA ASP A 136 1.64 16.06 26.84
C ASP A 136 2.13 16.70 25.55
N GLY A 137 2.31 18.02 25.61
CA GLY A 137 2.88 18.86 24.56
C GLY A 137 4.33 18.48 24.30
N SER A 138 4.56 17.21 23.98
CA SER A 138 5.82 16.74 23.43
C SER A 138 5.94 17.43 22.08
N ASN A 139 6.79 18.44 22.07
CA ASN A 139 7.14 19.24 20.90
C ASN A 139 7.51 18.38 19.68
N ASP A 140 7.82 17.11 19.89
CA ASP A 140 8.22 16.15 18.85
C ASP A 140 7.07 15.73 17.93
N TYR A 141 5.84 15.50 18.44
CA TYR A 141 4.68 15.25 17.56
C TYR A 141 4.34 16.48 16.74
N ILE A 142 4.40 17.65 17.38
CA ILE A 142 4.08 18.92 16.74
C ILE A 142 5.05 19.20 15.62
N LYS A 143 6.36 19.03 15.83
CA LYS A 143 7.38 19.13 14.76
C LYS A 143 7.09 18.17 13.61
N THR A 144 6.68 16.94 13.90
CA THR A 144 6.35 15.95 12.86
C THR A 144 5.14 16.38 12.04
N ILE A 145 4.13 16.98 12.69
CA ILE A 145 2.96 17.56 12.00
C ILE A 145 3.36 18.81 11.21
N MET A 146 4.27 19.65 11.72
CA MET A 146 4.81 20.79 10.97
C MET A 146 5.51 20.31 9.70
N ASP A 147 6.40 19.32 9.80
CA ASP A 147 7.13 18.77 8.64
C ASP A 147 6.20 18.14 7.60
N PHE A 148 5.03 17.65 8.01
CA PHE A 148 4.12 16.90 7.17
C PHE A 148 2.97 17.74 6.59
N CYS A 149 2.44 18.70 7.35
CA CYS A 149 1.20 19.44 7.05
C CYS A 149 1.36 20.97 7.10
N HIS A 150 2.59 21.48 6.97
CA HIS A 150 2.93 22.91 7.22
C HIS A 150 1.94 23.90 6.59
N ASP A 151 1.48 23.63 5.36
CA ASP A 151 0.65 24.57 4.59
C ASP A 151 -0.86 24.36 4.78
N ASP A 152 -1.27 23.21 5.33
CA ASP A 152 -2.69 22.82 5.43
C ASP A 152 -3.29 23.08 6.82
N ILE A 153 -2.45 23.19 7.86
CA ILE A 153 -2.87 23.21 9.27
C ILE A 153 -2.25 24.39 10.02
N ASP A 154 -3.09 25.14 10.73
CA ASP A 154 -2.62 26.13 11.71
C ASP A 154 -2.23 25.43 13.01
N ILE A 155 -0.93 25.30 13.25
CA ILE A 155 -0.38 24.56 14.39
C ILE A 155 -0.71 25.22 15.74
N GLU A 156 -0.72 26.55 15.81
CA GLU A 156 -1.02 27.26 17.07
C GLU A 156 -2.49 27.10 17.44
N ARG A 157 -3.37 27.14 16.43
CA ARG A 157 -4.78 26.84 16.62
C ARG A 157 -5.01 25.36 16.95
N LEU A 158 -4.32 24.44 16.29
CA LEU A 158 -4.40 23.01 16.60
C LEU A 158 -3.96 22.70 18.04
N LYS A 159 -2.89 23.32 18.54
CA LYS A 159 -2.47 23.22 19.94
C LYS A 159 -3.59 23.65 20.89
N SER A 160 -4.21 24.79 20.60
CA SER A 160 -5.31 25.34 21.40
C SER A 160 -6.53 24.41 21.39
N GLU A 161 -6.89 23.88 20.22
CA GLU A 161 -7.98 22.90 20.06
C GLU A 161 -7.66 21.60 20.81
N ALA A 162 -6.41 21.11 20.79
CA ALA A 162 -6.00 19.88 21.46
C ALA A 162 -6.30 19.88 22.98
N PHE A 163 -6.10 21.02 23.66
CA PHE A 163 -6.46 21.14 25.08
C PHE A 163 -7.97 20.96 25.30
N MET A 164 -8.80 21.58 24.46
CA MET A 164 -10.26 21.49 24.57
C MET A 164 -10.78 20.10 24.20
N ILE A 165 -10.16 19.45 23.23
CA ILE A 165 -10.56 18.12 22.73
C ILE A 165 -10.44 17.06 23.84
N SER A 166 -9.36 17.06 24.61
CA SER A 166 -9.17 16.10 25.72
C SER A 166 -10.32 16.19 26.73
N ASP A 167 -10.72 17.40 27.11
CA ASP A 167 -11.80 17.58 28.09
C ASP A 167 -13.16 17.26 27.49
N PHE A 168 -13.39 17.60 26.22
CA PHE A 168 -14.58 17.21 25.49
C PHE A 168 -14.74 15.68 25.44
N PHE A 169 -13.71 14.95 25.04
CA PHE A 169 -13.77 13.48 24.97
C PHE A 169 -14.02 12.85 26.34
N LYS A 170 -13.40 13.35 27.42
CA LYS A 170 -13.69 12.90 28.79
C LYS A 170 -15.18 13.07 29.13
N VAL A 171 -15.76 14.23 28.81
CA VAL A 171 -17.18 14.48 29.06
C VAL A 171 -18.04 13.54 28.23
N VAL A 172 -17.81 13.43 26.92
CA VAL A 172 -18.63 12.59 26.03
C VAL A 172 -18.59 11.11 26.45
N ILE A 173 -17.41 10.58 26.76
CA ILE A 173 -17.24 9.19 27.22
C ILE A 173 -18.03 8.95 28.50
N ASN A 174 -17.95 9.88 29.47
CA ASN A 174 -18.65 9.76 30.75
C ASN A 174 -20.16 9.95 30.63
N THR A 175 -20.63 10.81 29.73
CA THR A 175 -22.05 11.19 29.62
C THR A 175 -22.85 10.17 28.79
N ASN A 176 -22.26 9.60 27.74
CA ASN A 176 -22.97 8.71 26.82
C ASN A 176 -23.00 7.23 27.25
N GLN A 177 -22.55 6.89 28.47
CA GLN A 177 -22.41 5.50 28.95
C GLN A 177 -21.72 4.57 27.93
N MET A 178 -20.82 5.14 27.12
CA MET A 178 -20.06 4.36 26.14
C MET A 178 -19.20 3.37 26.92
N LYS A 179 -19.26 2.07 26.60
CA LYS A 179 -18.39 1.03 27.20
C LYS A 179 -16.93 1.16 26.76
N ILE A 180 -16.50 2.35 26.36
CA ILE A 180 -15.17 2.62 25.81
C ILE A 180 -14.38 3.32 26.90
N LYS A 181 -13.39 2.61 27.46
CA LYS A 181 -12.46 3.16 28.46
C LYS A 181 -11.29 3.92 27.84
N LEU A 182 -10.96 3.61 26.59
CA LEU A 182 -9.83 4.17 25.85
C LEU A 182 -10.18 4.20 24.36
N ILE A 183 -9.99 5.35 23.72
CA ILE A 183 -10.10 5.56 22.29
C ILE A 183 -8.85 4.98 21.64
N THR A 184 -8.96 3.79 21.06
CA THR A 184 -7.84 3.14 20.36
C THR A 184 -7.93 3.27 18.85
N LYS A 185 -9.06 3.76 18.32
CA LYS A 185 -9.34 3.81 16.88
C LYS A 185 -9.67 5.22 16.41
N ILE A 186 -9.13 5.59 15.26
CA ILE A 186 -9.45 6.88 14.61
C ILE A 186 -10.93 6.95 14.19
N SER A 187 -11.57 5.83 13.85
CA SER A 187 -13.01 5.80 13.55
C SER A 187 -13.86 6.33 14.70
N THR A 188 -13.53 5.95 15.95
CA THR A 188 -14.23 6.46 17.14
C THR A 188 -14.00 7.95 17.37
N VAL A 189 -12.81 8.46 17.02
CA VAL A 189 -12.54 9.91 17.05
C VAL A 189 -13.38 10.64 16.00
N CYS A 190 -13.53 10.07 14.81
CA CYS A 190 -14.33 10.64 13.74
C CYS A 190 -15.82 10.75 14.13
N GLU A 191 -16.39 9.70 14.72
CA GLU A 191 -17.81 9.70 15.11
C GLU A 191 -18.15 10.75 16.16
N ILE A 192 -17.21 11.05 17.05
CA ILE A 192 -17.44 11.94 18.20
C ILE A 192 -16.99 13.38 17.92
N GLY A 193 -15.86 13.56 17.22
CA GLY A 193 -15.17 14.85 17.06
C GLY A 193 -15.40 15.56 15.73
N GLN A 194 -16.14 14.96 14.79
CA GLN A 194 -16.40 15.58 13.48
C GLN A 194 -17.06 16.95 13.62
N GLN A 195 -16.58 17.92 12.83
CA GLN A 195 -17.13 19.27 12.68
C GLN A 195 -17.15 20.16 13.95
N MET A 196 -16.58 19.71 15.06
CA MET A 196 -16.54 20.52 16.29
C MET A 196 -15.31 21.44 16.36
N PHE A 197 -14.17 20.94 15.89
CA PHE A 197 -12.87 21.64 15.94
C PHE A 197 -12.28 21.70 14.54
N GLN A 198 -11.95 22.90 14.05
CA GLN A 198 -11.69 23.11 12.63
C GLN A 198 -10.36 22.50 12.20
N GLU A 199 -9.28 22.74 12.95
CA GLU A 199 -7.95 22.25 12.61
C GLU A 199 -7.81 20.76 12.91
N PHE A 200 -8.44 20.28 13.97
CA PHE A 200 -8.48 18.85 14.27
C PHE A 200 -9.23 18.05 13.19
N ASP A 201 -10.36 18.56 12.70
CA ASP A 201 -11.13 17.91 11.64
C ASP A 201 -10.38 17.94 10.30
N LYS A 202 -9.60 19.00 10.02
CA LYS A 202 -8.64 19.01 8.89
C LYS A 202 -7.56 17.95 9.06
N LEU A 203 -6.95 17.83 10.24
CA LEU A 203 -5.90 16.85 10.52
C LEU A 203 -6.40 15.41 10.31
N ILE A 204 -7.58 15.09 10.83
CA ILE A 204 -8.21 13.77 10.64
C ILE A 204 -8.48 13.51 9.16
N ARG A 205 -9.08 14.47 8.45
CA ARG A 205 -9.34 14.32 7.01
C ARG A 205 -8.05 14.09 6.23
N LEU A 206 -7.02 14.87 6.51
CA LEU A 206 -5.73 14.72 5.86
C LEU A 206 -5.17 13.31 6.11
N TYR A 207 -5.12 12.88 7.38
CA TYR A 207 -4.72 11.52 7.76
C TYR A 207 -5.48 10.44 6.98
N LEU A 208 -6.81 10.52 6.91
CA LEU A 208 -7.66 9.53 6.23
C LEU A 208 -7.52 9.55 4.70
N THR A 209 -7.13 10.68 4.11
CA THR A 209 -6.94 10.80 2.66
C THR A 209 -5.59 10.26 2.17
N ILE A 210 -4.64 10.07 3.08
CA ILE A 210 -3.30 9.64 2.70
C ILE A 210 -3.32 8.15 2.35
N PRO A 211 -2.88 7.77 1.14
CA PRO A 211 -2.78 6.37 0.76
C PRO A 211 -1.62 5.72 1.52
N ILE A 212 -1.94 5.04 2.61
CA ILE A 212 -0.99 4.24 3.40
C ILE A 212 -0.62 2.95 2.66
N THR A 213 -1.52 2.46 1.81
CA THR A 213 -1.36 1.21 1.06
C THR A 213 -1.23 1.44 -0.44
N THR A 214 -0.47 0.56 -1.08
CA THR A 214 -0.30 0.49 -2.55
C THR A 214 -1.55 0.06 -3.31
N ALA A 215 -2.68 -0.18 -2.62
CA ALA A 215 -3.90 -0.71 -3.23
C ALA A 215 -4.45 0.22 -4.35
N THR A 216 -4.28 1.54 -4.21
CA THR A 216 -4.64 2.51 -5.26
C THR A 216 -3.76 2.34 -6.49
N SER A 217 -2.45 2.17 -6.29
CA SER A 217 -1.48 1.88 -7.36
C SER A 217 -1.79 0.55 -8.04
N GLU A 218 -2.08 -0.51 -7.29
CA GLU A 218 -2.42 -1.84 -7.82
C GLU A 218 -3.71 -1.82 -8.65
N ARG A 219 -4.74 -1.07 -8.21
CA ARG A 219 -5.95 -0.84 -9.00
C ARG A 219 -5.63 -0.11 -10.30
N ALA A 220 -4.77 0.92 -10.25
CA ALA A 220 -4.33 1.65 -11.43
C ALA A 220 -3.51 0.75 -12.39
N PHE A 221 -2.63 -0.11 -11.89
CA PHE A 221 -1.89 -1.09 -12.71
C PHE A 221 -2.79 -2.17 -13.30
N SER A 222 -3.79 -2.63 -12.56
CA SER A 222 -4.80 -3.56 -13.07
C SER A 222 -5.63 -2.92 -14.20
N ALA A 223 -6.09 -1.68 -14.00
CA ALA A 223 -6.72 -0.88 -15.04
C ALA A 223 -5.80 -0.67 -16.25
N LEU A 224 -4.53 -0.38 -15.99
CA LEU A 224 -3.51 -0.20 -17.03
C LEU A 224 -3.34 -1.46 -17.87
N ASN A 225 -3.29 -2.64 -17.27
CA ASN A 225 -3.19 -3.92 -18.00
C ASN A 225 -4.43 -4.19 -18.88
N ARG A 226 -5.62 -3.71 -18.47
CA ARG A 226 -6.84 -3.79 -19.30
C ARG A 226 -6.81 -2.82 -20.48
N VAL A 227 -6.31 -1.60 -20.26
CA VAL A 227 -6.23 -0.55 -21.29
C VAL A 227 -5.10 -0.84 -22.28
N LYS A 228 -3.91 -1.18 -21.77
CA LYS A 228 -2.69 -1.50 -22.50
C LYS A 228 -2.38 -2.99 -22.37
N ASN A 229 -2.94 -3.76 -23.28
CA ASN A 229 -2.65 -5.18 -23.41
C ASN A 229 -1.70 -5.44 -24.59
N THR A 230 -1.24 -6.67 -24.72
CA THR A 230 -0.24 -7.08 -25.74
C THR A 230 -0.65 -6.74 -27.17
N LEU A 231 -1.95 -6.76 -27.47
CA LEU A 231 -2.51 -6.41 -28.79
C LEU A 231 -2.60 -4.89 -29.03
N ARG A 232 -2.52 -4.07 -27.98
CA ARG A 232 -2.65 -2.59 -28.04
C ARG A 232 -1.36 -1.88 -27.62
N ASN A 233 -0.21 -2.50 -27.87
CA ASN A 233 1.08 -1.96 -27.44
C ASN A 233 1.58 -0.74 -28.23
N SER A 234 0.99 -0.42 -29.38
CA SER A 234 1.43 0.70 -30.25
C SER A 234 0.83 2.08 -29.92
N MET A 235 0.20 2.24 -28.75
CA MET A 235 -0.42 3.52 -28.37
C MET A 235 0.59 4.55 -27.85
N THR A 236 0.36 5.82 -28.16
CA THR A 236 1.14 6.94 -27.61
C THR A 236 0.86 7.14 -26.12
N GLN A 237 1.83 7.71 -25.38
CA GLN A 237 1.67 7.95 -23.94
C GLN A 237 0.48 8.88 -23.62
N SER A 238 0.27 9.93 -24.44
CA SER A 238 -0.89 10.82 -24.29
C SER A 238 -2.21 10.07 -24.43
N ARG A 239 -2.35 9.22 -25.45
CA ARG A 239 -3.55 8.40 -25.64
C ARG A 239 -3.77 7.44 -24.48
N LEU A 240 -2.70 6.80 -24.00
CA LEU A 240 -2.76 5.89 -22.86
C LEU A 240 -3.30 6.60 -21.61
N ASN A 241 -2.77 7.78 -21.29
CA ASN A 241 -3.19 8.56 -20.13
C ASN A 241 -4.68 8.93 -20.23
N HIS A 242 -5.15 9.42 -21.38
CA HIS A 242 -6.57 9.75 -21.57
C HIS A 242 -7.48 8.52 -21.46
N CYS A 243 -7.09 7.39 -22.06
CA CYS A 243 -7.87 6.14 -21.96
C CYS A 243 -7.92 5.61 -20.52
N LEU A 244 -6.81 5.71 -19.78
CA LEU A 244 -6.74 5.29 -18.39
C LEU A 244 -7.63 6.17 -17.50
N LEU A 245 -7.60 7.50 -17.69
CA LEU A 245 -8.49 8.43 -16.99
C LEU A 245 -9.96 8.12 -17.27
N ALA A 246 -10.32 7.88 -18.53
CA ALA A 246 -11.68 7.49 -18.91
C ALA A 246 -12.11 6.16 -18.26
N HIS A 247 -11.18 5.20 -18.09
CA HIS A 247 -11.47 3.93 -17.44
C HIS A 247 -11.63 4.08 -15.92
N ILE A 248 -10.75 4.83 -15.26
CA ILE A 248 -10.79 5.05 -13.80
C ILE A 248 -12.01 5.87 -13.40
N TYR A 249 -12.34 6.92 -14.17
CA TYR A 249 -13.45 7.82 -13.89
C TYR A 249 -14.68 7.54 -14.75
N LYS A 250 -14.91 6.27 -15.11
CA LYS A 250 -16.03 5.88 -15.97
C LYS A 250 -17.38 6.41 -15.46
N GLU A 251 -17.64 6.33 -14.16
CA GLU A 251 -18.89 6.83 -13.57
C GLU A 251 -19.09 8.34 -13.74
N LYS A 252 -18.00 9.12 -13.73
CA LYS A 252 -18.08 10.56 -14.01
C LYS A 252 -18.28 10.79 -15.50
N LEU A 253 -17.60 10.02 -16.35
CA LEU A 253 -17.73 10.10 -17.82
C LEU A 253 -19.16 9.76 -18.29
N ASP A 254 -19.79 8.76 -17.68
CA ASP A 254 -21.17 8.36 -17.99
C ASP A 254 -22.20 9.45 -17.65
N LYS A 255 -21.84 10.41 -16.77
CA LYS A 255 -22.67 11.58 -16.43
C LYS A 255 -22.45 12.78 -17.35
N ILE A 256 -21.44 12.77 -18.21
CA ILE A 256 -21.17 13.88 -19.12
C ILE A 256 -22.15 13.82 -20.29
N ASP A 257 -22.71 14.96 -20.65
CA ASP A 257 -23.62 15.06 -21.78
C ASP A 257 -22.87 14.81 -23.10
N ARG A 258 -23.23 13.71 -23.77
CA ARG A 258 -22.65 13.33 -25.06
C ARG A 258 -22.95 14.36 -26.15
N ASN A 259 -24.07 15.07 -26.06
CA ASN A 259 -24.43 16.09 -27.04
C ASN A 259 -23.50 17.30 -26.94
N GLN A 260 -23.09 17.67 -25.72
CA GLN A 260 -22.09 18.72 -25.50
C GLN A 260 -20.70 18.31 -25.99
N ILE A 261 -20.30 17.06 -25.80
CA ILE A 261 -19.04 16.54 -26.35
C ILE A 261 -19.08 16.57 -27.89
N MET A 262 -20.22 16.17 -28.47
CA MET A 262 -20.41 16.18 -29.92
C MET A 262 -20.33 17.60 -30.48
N SER A 263 -21.04 18.55 -29.88
CA SER A 263 -21.04 19.94 -30.34
C SER A 263 -19.66 20.59 -30.25
N THR A 264 -18.93 20.38 -29.15
CA THR A 264 -17.56 20.86 -29.00
C THR A 264 -16.60 20.21 -29.99
N PHE A 265 -16.74 18.91 -30.26
CA PHE A 265 -15.92 18.20 -31.25
C PHE A 265 -16.17 18.70 -32.69
N ILE A 266 -17.43 18.92 -33.04
CA ILE A 266 -17.85 19.46 -34.33
C ILE A 266 -17.34 20.90 -34.47
N SER A 267 -17.51 21.73 -33.44
CA SER A 267 -17.11 23.14 -33.49
C SER A 267 -15.60 23.37 -33.52
N SER A 268 -14.80 22.36 -33.15
CA SER A 268 -13.34 22.46 -33.14
C SER A 268 -12.69 22.44 -34.53
N ASN A 269 -13.43 22.16 -35.61
CA ASN A 269 -12.90 22.15 -36.97
C ASN A 269 -14.00 22.46 -38.00
N GLU A 270 -13.77 23.45 -38.87
CA GLU A 270 -14.71 23.89 -39.91
C GLU A 270 -15.13 22.75 -40.86
N GLN A 271 -14.22 21.82 -41.21
CA GLN A 271 -14.55 20.66 -42.02
C GLN A 271 -15.52 19.71 -41.31
N ARG A 272 -15.41 19.58 -39.98
CA ARG A 272 -16.34 18.77 -39.17
C ARG A 272 -17.69 19.44 -39.06
N GLN A 273 -17.72 20.76 -38.90
CA GLN A 273 -18.97 21.54 -38.93
C GLN A 273 -19.72 21.35 -40.25
N ALA A 274 -19.03 21.39 -41.38
CA ALA A 274 -19.64 21.18 -42.69
C ALA A 274 -20.19 19.75 -42.86
N LEU A 275 -19.46 18.74 -42.40
CA LEU A 275 -19.85 17.32 -42.51
C LEU A 275 -20.97 16.90 -41.55
N PHE A 276 -20.93 17.36 -40.31
CA PHE A 276 -21.86 16.94 -39.26
C PHE A 276 -22.98 17.95 -38.98
N ARG A 277 -23.19 18.92 -39.89
CA ARG A 277 -24.16 20.02 -39.73
C ARG A 277 -25.60 19.57 -39.44
N LEU A 278 -25.97 18.37 -39.86
CA LEU A 278 -27.32 17.78 -39.69
C LEU A 278 -27.46 16.89 -38.43
N MET A 279 -26.38 16.68 -37.68
CA MET A 279 -26.39 15.86 -36.44
C MET A 279 -26.48 16.69 -35.15
N LEU A 280 -26.51 18.02 -35.27
CA LEU A 280 -26.76 18.97 -34.17
C LEU A 280 -28.22 19.39 -34.17
#